data_AF-A0A7S2S383-F1
#
_entry.id   AF-A0A7S2S383-F1
#
_cell.length_a   1.000
_cell.length_b   1.000
_cell.length_c   1.000
_cell.angle_alpha   90.00
_cell.angle_beta   90.00
_cell.angle_gamma   90.00
#
_symmetry.space_group_name_H-M   'P 1'
#
loop_
_entity.id
_entity.type
_entity.pdbx_description
1 polymer ?
#
loop_
_entity_poly.entity_id
_entity_poly.type
_entity_poly.pdbx_seq_one_letter_code
_entity_poly.pdbx_strand_id
1 'polypeptide(L)'
;RFCVSCQTKMRVLSYSLLQHLKQVAENAPDGEGVDVSIDCLSQAFGVSLDSEKDQEQLALPVSLEEIFKAGADKLGLDLNEGVSDNVDPVVAKIEQSERFKSYLSKVEAKGFFKGVEKGSDGYKDRYSKLLA
;
A
#
# COMPACT_ATOMS: atom_id res chain seq x y z
N ARG A 1 -16.20 6.66 27.87
CA ARG A 1 -16.36 8.09 27.52
C ARG A 1 -15.02 8.59 27.01
N PHE A 2 -14.90 8.89 25.72
CA PHE A 2 -13.69 9.53 25.19
C PHE A 2 -13.63 10.99 25.66
N CYS A 3 -12.43 11.52 25.87
CA CYS A 3 -12.23 12.95 26.14
C CYS A 3 -12.68 13.76 24.90
N VAL A 4 -13.28 14.93 25.11
CA VAL A 4 -13.78 15.82 24.03
C VAL A 4 -12.68 16.10 23.00
N SER A 5 -11.44 16.31 23.43
CA SER A 5 -10.30 16.53 22.53
C SER A 5 -10.01 15.31 21.62
N CYS A 6 -10.14 14.08 22.13
CA CYS A 6 -9.98 12.87 21.32
C CYS A 6 -11.11 12.73 20.30
N GLN A 7 -12.33 13.09 20.68
CA GLN A 7 -13.48 13.02 19.77
C GLN A 7 -13.34 14.00 18.61
N THR A 8 -12.87 15.23 18.86
CA THR A 8 -12.59 16.20 17.79
C THR A 8 -11.50 15.70 16.85
N LYS A 9 -10.38 15.17 17.38
CA LYS A 9 -9.29 14.63 16.55
C LYS A 9 -9.74 13.46 15.68
N MET A 10 -10.56 12.55 16.21
CA MET A 10 -11.13 11.47 15.41
C MET A 10 -12.04 12.00 14.30
N ARG A 11 -12.87 13.01 14.57
CA ARG A 11 -13.73 13.62 13.53
C ARG A 11 -12.91 14.31 12.43
N VAL A 12 -11.82 14.99 12.78
CA VAL A 12 -10.88 15.58 11.80
C VAL A 12 -10.28 14.48 10.92
N LEU A 13 -9.74 13.42 11.52
CA LEU A 13 -9.17 12.29 10.78
C LEU A 13 -10.20 11.64 9.85
N SER A 14 -11.39 11.34 10.38
CA SER A 14 -12.47 10.73 9.60
C SER A 14 -12.87 11.63 8.43
N TYR A 15 -12.98 12.95 8.63
CA TYR A 15 -13.29 13.87 7.56
C TYR A 15 -12.21 13.86 6.45
N SER A 16 -10.93 13.92 6.81
CA SER A 16 -9.83 13.81 5.84
C SER A 16 -9.79 12.46 5.11
N LEU A 17 -10.13 11.37 5.80
CA LEU A 17 -10.25 10.04 5.19
C LEU A 17 -11.39 9.99 4.17
N LEU A 18 -12.54 10.54 4.51
CA LEU A 18 -13.69 10.61 3.60
C LEU A 18 -13.36 11.43 2.34
N GLN A 19 -12.68 12.57 2.48
CA GLN A 19 -12.22 13.36 1.34
C GLN A 19 -11.30 12.56 0.42
N HIS A 20 -10.37 11.79 1.00
CA HIS A 20 -9.47 10.94 0.24
C HIS A 20 -10.21 9.78 -0.45
N LEU A 21 -11.11 9.09 0.26
CA LEU A 21 -11.91 8.00 -0.32
C LEU A 21 -12.76 8.50 -1.50
N LYS A 22 -13.33 9.70 -1.42
CA LYS A 22 -14.09 10.29 -2.52
C LYS A 22 -13.23 10.55 -3.76
N GLN A 23 -11.98 10.99 -3.59
CA GLN A 23 -11.02 11.16 -4.69
C GLN A 23 -10.62 9.80 -5.31
N VAL A 24 -10.47 8.77 -4.48
CA VAL A 24 -10.09 7.43 -4.93
C VAL A 24 -11.26 6.71 -5.61
N ALA A 25 -12.50 6.94 -5.17
CA ALA A 25 -13.71 6.34 -5.73
C ALA A 25 -13.83 6.57 -7.24
N GLU A 26 -13.42 7.74 -7.73
CA GLU A 26 -13.44 8.09 -9.17
C GLU A 26 -12.57 7.16 -10.03
N ASN A 27 -11.55 6.53 -9.43
CA ASN A 27 -10.59 5.67 -10.12
C ASN A 27 -10.60 4.23 -9.59
N ALA A 28 -11.52 3.90 -8.68
CA ALA A 28 -11.59 2.59 -8.06
C ALA A 28 -12.33 1.59 -8.97
N PRO A 29 -11.86 0.34 -9.09
CA PRO A 29 -12.57 -0.70 -9.82
C PRO A 29 -13.91 -1.10 -9.16
N ASP A 30 -14.07 -0.80 -7.86
CA ASP A 30 -15.29 -0.99 -7.07
C ASP A 30 -15.71 0.34 -6.44
N GLY A 31 -16.21 1.28 -7.26
CA GLY A 31 -16.68 2.59 -6.79
C GLY A 31 -17.86 2.48 -5.82
N GLU A 32 -18.78 1.53 -6.06
CA GLU A 32 -19.96 1.31 -5.21
C GLU A 32 -19.57 0.88 -3.79
N GLY A 33 -18.58 -0.01 -3.65
CA GLY A 33 -18.06 -0.41 -2.33
C GLY A 33 -17.40 0.76 -1.58
N VAL A 34 -16.76 1.67 -2.29
CA VAL A 34 -16.16 2.88 -1.70
C VAL A 34 -17.25 3.85 -1.23
N ASP A 35 -18.30 4.05 -2.01
CA ASP A 35 -19.44 4.91 -1.64
C ASP A 35 -20.16 4.40 -0.38
N VAL A 36 -20.41 3.08 -0.29
CA VAL A 36 -20.98 2.47 0.92
C VAL A 36 -20.06 2.70 2.13
N SER A 37 -18.75 2.60 1.94
CA SER A 37 -17.77 2.83 3.01
C SER A 37 -17.78 4.29 3.48
N ILE A 38 -17.92 5.24 2.54
CA ILE A 38 -18.07 6.68 2.83
C ILE A 38 -19.32 6.92 3.68
N ASP A 39 -20.45 6.33 3.31
CA ASP A 39 -21.70 6.47 4.07
C ASP A 39 -21.59 5.90 5.49
N CYS A 40 -21.04 4.68 5.62
CA CYS A 40 -20.84 4.05 6.92
C CYS A 40 -19.93 4.88 7.84
N LEU A 41 -18.81 5.39 7.33
CA LEU A 41 -17.88 6.22 8.09
C LEU A 41 -18.50 7.58 8.46
N SER A 42 -19.23 8.20 7.53
CA SER A 42 -19.94 9.47 7.76
C SER A 42 -20.94 9.33 8.91
N GLN A 43 -21.73 8.25 8.91
CA GLN A 43 -22.69 7.95 9.98
C GLN A 43 -22.01 7.61 11.31
N ALA A 44 -20.96 6.78 11.29
CA ALA A 44 -20.27 6.34 12.50
C ALA A 44 -19.60 7.49 13.27
N PHE A 45 -19.07 8.48 12.55
CA PHE A 45 -18.34 9.60 13.15
C PHE A 45 -19.15 10.91 13.17
N GLY A 46 -20.35 10.92 12.61
CA GLY A 46 -21.21 12.09 12.53
C GLY A 46 -20.53 13.24 11.79
N VAL A 47 -19.92 12.94 10.64
CA VAL A 47 -19.24 13.90 9.77
C VAL A 47 -19.82 13.78 8.37
N SER A 48 -19.96 14.89 7.65
CA SER A 48 -20.49 14.89 6.29
C SER A 48 -19.63 15.73 5.37
N LEU A 49 -19.33 15.21 4.19
CA LEU A 49 -18.60 15.93 3.14
C LEU A 49 -19.43 17.07 2.52
N ASP A 50 -20.75 17.02 2.64
CA ASP A 50 -21.67 18.02 2.07
C ASP A 50 -22.01 19.14 3.07
N SER A 51 -21.49 19.05 4.29
CA SER A 51 -21.69 20.03 5.35
C SER A 51 -20.59 21.10 5.30
N GLU A 52 -20.94 22.33 4.91
CA GLU A 52 -20.02 23.49 4.93
C GLU A 52 -19.42 23.70 6.33
N LYS A 53 -20.21 23.45 7.37
CA LYS A 53 -19.73 23.55 8.76
C LYS A 53 -18.66 22.52 9.09
N ASP A 54 -18.83 21.28 8.64
CA ASP A 54 -17.81 20.25 8.86
C ASP A 54 -16.56 20.54 8.03
N GLN A 55 -16.72 21.08 6.82
CA GLN A 55 -15.61 21.55 6.01
C GLN A 55 -14.81 22.65 6.73
N GLU A 56 -15.46 23.69 7.24
CA GLU A 56 -14.77 24.78 7.96
C GLU A 56 -14.07 24.31 9.24
N GLN A 57 -14.63 23.32 9.94
CA GLN A 57 -14.15 22.91 11.27
C GLN A 57 -13.18 21.72 11.24
N LEU A 58 -13.28 20.86 10.22
CA LEU A 58 -12.60 19.57 10.18
C LEU A 58 -11.65 19.40 8.98
N ALA A 59 -11.77 20.22 7.94
CA ALA A 59 -10.85 20.14 6.80
C ALA A 59 -9.42 20.51 7.23
N LEU A 60 -8.47 19.69 6.78
CA LEU A 60 -7.05 19.97 6.95
C LEU A 60 -6.55 20.86 5.80
N PRO A 61 -5.54 21.71 6.05
CA PRO A 61 -4.95 22.56 5.01
C PRO A 61 -4.11 21.76 4.00
N VAL A 62 -3.78 20.51 4.32
CA VAL A 62 -3.03 19.58 3.47
C VAL A 62 -3.82 18.29 3.35
N SER A 63 -3.68 17.60 2.21
CA SER A 63 -4.35 16.33 1.96
C SER A 63 -3.80 15.20 2.83
N LEU A 64 -4.62 14.17 3.04
CA LEU A 64 -4.18 12.97 3.76
C LEU A 64 -3.01 12.28 3.06
N GLU A 65 -2.98 12.31 1.73
CA GLU A 65 -1.90 11.76 0.91
C GLU A 65 -0.58 12.51 1.13
N GLU A 66 -0.60 13.84 1.18
CA GLU A 66 0.61 14.63 1.48
C GLU A 66 1.14 14.37 2.88
N ILE A 67 0.25 14.24 3.88
CA ILE A 67 0.64 13.88 5.24
C ILE A 67 1.30 12.49 5.26
N PHE A 68 0.70 11.53 4.54
CA PHE A 68 1.21 10.17 4.47
C PHE A 68 2.59 10.13 3.78
N LYS A 69 2.76 10.81 2.64
CA LYS A 69 4.04 10.91 1.92
C LYS A 69 5.11 11.56 2.78
N ALA A 70 4.82 12.70 3.41
CA ALA A 70 5.77 13.36 4.31
C ALA A 70 6.18 12.47 5.50
N GLY A 71 5.24 11.66 6.00
CA GLY A 71 5.52 10.66 7.02
C GLY A 71 6.44 9.55 6.52
N ALA A 72 6.17 9.01 5.34
CA ALA A 72 6.99 7.98 4.70
C ALA A 72 8.41 8.48 4.41
N ASP A 73 8.56 9.67 3.83
CA ASP A 73 9.86 10.29 3.55
C ASP A 73 10.69 10.45 4.82
N LYS A 74 10.05 10.92 5.91
CA LYS A 74 10.71 11.10 7.19
C LYS A 74 11.15 9.79 7.84
N LEU A 75 10.44 8.70 7.56
CA LEU A 75 10.75 7.34 8.02
C LEU A 75 11.70 6.60 7.06
N GLY A 76 12.02 7.18 5.89
CA GLY A 76 12.82 6.54 4.86
C GLY A 76 12.13 5.35 4.19
N LEU A 77 10.79 5.39 4.11
CA LEU A 77 9.99 4.36 3.43
C LEU A 77 9.84 4.72 1.96
N ASP A 78 10.23 3.82 1.06
CA ASP A 78 9.96 3.98 -0.38
C ASP A 78 8.55 3.50 -0.70
N LEU A 79 7.63 4.44 -0.92
CA LEU A 79 6.23 4.16 -1.25
C LEU A 79 6.04 3.61 -2.68
N ASN A 80 7.11 3.57 -3.49
CA ASN A 80 7.08 2.98 -4.83
C ASN A 80 7.41 1.47 -4.84
N GLU A 81 7.80 0.89 -3.71
CA GLU A 81 7.85 -0.56 -3.54
C GLU A 81 6.42 -1.08 -3.38
N GLY A 82 5.70 -1.11 -4.50
CA GLY A 82 4.36 -1.66 -4.59
C GLY A 82 4.32 -3.06 -3.98
N VAL A 83 3.32 -3.29 -3.12
CA VAL A 83 2.87 -4.58 -2.58
C VAL A 83 3.78 -5.74 -2.98
N SER A 84 4.92 -5.88 -2.30
CA SER A 84 5.72 -7.08 -2.44
C SER A 84 4.99 -8.16 -1.66
N ASP A 85 4.29 -9.04 -2.38
CA ASP A 85 3.82 -10.32 -1.88
C ASP A 85 4.97 -11.01 -1.14
N ASN A 86 4.99 -10.90 0.19
CA ASN A 86 5.77 -11.72 1.13
C ASN A 86 7.09 -12.29 0.56
N VAL A 87 8.01 -11.44 0.13
CA VAL A 87 9.39 -11.90 -0.12
C VAL A 87 10.09 -11.88 1.22
N ASP A 88 10.39 -13.07 1.74
CA ASP A 88 11.16 -13.24 2.97
C ASP A 88 12.44 -12.38 2.89
N PRO A 89 12.73 -11.52 3.90
CA PRO A 89 13.89 -10.63 3.88
C PRO A 89 15.24 -11.37 3.75
N VAL A 90 15.25 -12.69 4.00
CA VAL A 90 16.40 -13.56 3.73
C VAL A 90 16.61 -13.78 2.23
N VAL A 91 15.53 -13.99 1.48
CA VAL A 91 15.57 -14.23 0.02
C VAL A 91 16.09 -12.99 -0.72
N ALA A 92 15.62 -11.80 -0.35
CA ALA A 92 16.10 -10.54 -0.93
C ALA A 92 17.61 -10.33 -0.72
N LYS A 93 18.15 -10.71 0.45
CA LYS A 93 19.59 -10.64 0.72
C LYS A 93 20.40 -11.66 -0.09
N ILE A 94 19.84 -12.85 -0.32
CA ILE A 94 20.47 -13.89 -1.13
C ILE A 94 20.54 -13.42 -2.59
N GLU A 95 19.44 -12.90 -3.14
CA GLU A 95 19.36 -12.40 -4.52
C GLU A 95 20.33 -11.24 -4.81
N GLN A 96 20.53 -10.36 -3.82
CA GLN A 96 21.47 -9.25 -3.94
C GLN A 96 22.95 -9.68 -3.77
N SER A 97 23.22 -10.90 -3.31
CA SER A 97 24.59 -11.35 -3.10
C SER A 97 25.31 -11.68 -4.42
N GLU A 98 26.54 -11.19 -4.57
CA GLU A 98 27.38 -11.47 -5.73
C GLU A 98 27.67 -12.98 -5.92
N ARG A 99 27.67 -13.74 -4.80
CA ARG A 99 27.81 -15.20 -4.84
C ARG A 99 26.61 -15.87 -5.50
N PHE A 100 25.40 -15.43 -5.18
CA PHE A 100 24.19 -15.98 -5.77
C PHE A 100 24.08 -15.61 -7.25
N LYS A 101 24.41 -14.37 -7.63
CA LYS A 101 24.47 -13.98 -9.06
C LYS A 101 25.44 -14.85 -9.86
N SER A 102 26.65 -15.09 -9.33
CA SER A 102 27.63 -15.98 -9.96
C SER A 102 27.15 -17.43 -10.03
N TYR A 103 26.45 -17.91 -9.00
CA TYR A 103 25.84 -19.24 -8.98
C TYR A 103 24.72 -19.35 -10.02
N LEU A 104 23.81 -18.38 -10.08
CA LEU A 104 22.71 -18.32 -11.02
C LEU A 104 23.22 -18.35 -12.47
N SER A 105 24.23 -17.54 -12.81
CA SER A 105 24.84 -17.56 -14.14
C SER A 105 25.44 -18.92 -14.52
N LYS A 106 26.03 -19.66 -13.55
CA LYS A 106 26.55 -21.02 -13.80
C LYS A 106 25.44 -22.04 -13.99
N VAL A 107 24.34 -21.90 -13.26
CA VAL A 107 23.16 -22.78 -13.34
C VAL A 107 22.40 -22.54 -14.64
N GLU A 108 22.27 -21.30 -15.07
CA GLU A 108 21.75 -20.90 -16.38
C GLU A 108 22.64 -21.42 -17.52
N ALA A 109 23.96 -21.26 -17.44
CA ALA A 109 24.91 -21.76 -18.43
C ALA A 109 24.89 -23.31 -18.55
N LYS A 110 24.54 -24.01 -17.46
CA LYS A 110 24.35 -25.47 -17.45
C LYS A 110 22.98 -25.91 -17.99
N GLY A 111 22.12 -24.98 -18.38
CA GLY A 111 20.81 -25.29 -18.95
C GLY A 111 19.77 -25.75 -17.92
N PHE A 112 19.92 -25.39 -16.65
CA PHE A 112 18.94 -25.73 -15.61
C PHE A 112 17.55 -25.15 -15.89
N PHE A 113 17.48 -24.00 -16.58
CA PHE A 113 16.24 -23.38 -17.06
C PHE A 113 15.93 -23.70 -18.54
N LYS A 114 16.61 -24.68 -19.15
CA LYS A 114 16.34 -25.06 -20.54
C LYS A 114 14.94 -25.65 -20.65
N GLY A 115 14.16 -25.11 -21.58
CA GLY A 115 12.77 -25.53 -21.85
C GLY A 115 11.71 -24.92 -20.94
N VAL A 116 12.07 -23.93 -20.10
CA VAL A 116 11.09 -23.13 -19.34
C VAL A 116 11.28 -21.65 -19.64
N GLU A 117 10.18 -20.94 -19.91
CA GLU A 117 10.22 -19.49 -20.18
C GLU A 117 10.35 -18.70 -18.89
N LYS A 118 11.14 -17.63 -18.91
CA LYS A 118 11.32 -16.73 -17.77
C LYS A 118 9.96 -16.12 -17.40
N GLY A 119 9.51 -16.38 -16.16
CA GLY A 119 8.20 -15.93 -15.67
C GLY A 119 7.08 -16.99 -15.74
N SER A 120 7.30 -18.12 -16.42
CA SER A 120 6.39 -19.28 -16.36
C SER A 120 6.39 -19.93 -14.97
N ASP A 121 5.33 -20.65 -14.61
CA ASP A 121 5.23 -21.35 -13.32
C ASP A 121 6.36 -22.38 -13.15
N GLY A 122 6.78 -23.01 -14.25
CA GLY A 122 7.93 -23.92 -14.27
C GLY A 122 9.27 -23.23 -14.03
N TYR A 123 9.41 -21.96 -14.39
CA TYR A 123 10.58 -21.15 -14.03
C TYR A 123 10.57 -20.80 -12.55
N LYS A 124 9.42 -20.38 -12.01
CA LYS A 124 9.26 -20.05 -10.59
C LYS A 124 9.55 -21.25 -9.68
N ASP A 125 9.08 -22.44 -10.03
CA ASP A 125 9.36 -23.68 -9.27
C ASP A 125 10.84 -24.09 -9.31
N ARG A 126 11.51 -23.91 -10.46
CA ARG A 126 12.95 -24.15 -10.55
C ARG A 126 13.75 -23.10 -9.79
N TYR A 127 13.29 -21.85 -9.81
CA TYR A 127 13.93 -20.74 -9.14
C TYR A 127 13.81 -20.83 -7.61
N SER A 128 12.65 -21.20 -7.09
CA SER A 128 12.45 -21.44 -5.65
C SER A 128 13.36 -22.56 -5.11
N LYS A 129 13.62 -23.60 -5.91
CA LYS A 129 14.60 -24.67 -5.59
C LYS A 129 16.05 -24.20 -5.51
N LEU A 130 16.40 -23.04 -6.10
CA LEU A 130 17.74 -22.45 -5.94
C LEU A 130 17.84 -21.56 -4.69
N LEU A 131 16.70 -21.14 -4.15
CA LEU A 131 16.59 -20.26 -3.00
C LEU A 131 16.32 -21.02 -1.68
N ALA A 132 15.83 -22.26 -1.77
CA ALA A 132 15.68 -23.20 -0.65
C ALA A 132 17.04 -23.83 -0.25
#